data_AF-A0A2E6G5L1-F1
#
_entry.id   AF-A0A2E6G5L1-F1
#
_cell.length_a   1.000
_cell.length_b   1.000
_cell.length_c   1.000
_cell.angle_alpha   90.00
_cell.angle_beta   90.00
_cell.angle_gamma   90.00
#
_symmetry.space_group_name_H-M   'P 1'
#
loop_
_entity.id
_entity.type
_entity.pdbx_description
1 polymer ?
#
loop_
_entity_poly.entity_id
_entity_poly.type
_entity_poly.pdbx_seq_one_letter_code
_entity_poly.pdbx_strand_id
1 'polypeptide(L)' 'FLTQGFHQPDDNTPCPGDVNGDGLVSTTDILDVLGYYGCLSDCGDYDTTEDGVVGAPDLLFILGYYGQICE' A
#
# COMPACT_ATOMS: atom_id res chain seq x y z
N PHE A 1 10.59 18.87 24.51
CA PHE A 1 9.31 18.92 23.78
C PHE A 1 9.60 18.54 22.34
N LEU A 2 8.96 17.47 21.87
CA LEU A 2 9.34 16.66 20.71
C LEU A 2 9.16 17.45 19.41
N THR A 3 10.25 17.67 18.68
CA THR A 3 10.28 18.36 17.37
C THR A 3 10.56 17.39 16.22
N GLN A 4 10.19 16.11 16.36
CA GLN A 4 10.09 15.26 15.18
C GLN A 4 8.77 15.60 14.47
N GLY A 5 8.72 16.81 13.92
CA GLY A 5 7.64 17.24 13.04
C GLY A 5 7.74 16.41 11.77
N PHE A 6 6.62 15.79 11.41
CA PHE A 6 6.35 15.12 10.16
C PHE A 6 7.23 15.66 9.02
N HIS A 7 8.20 14.84 8.63
CA HIS A 7 8.93 15.04 7.38
C HIS A 7 7.90 14.79 6.28
N GLN A 8 7.38 15.87 5.67
CA GLN A 8 6.63 15.75 4.43
C GLN A 8 7.57 15.09 3.42
N PRO A 9 7.21 13.92 2.89
CA PRO A 9 7.90 13.36 1.73
C PRO A 9 7.80 14.35 0.57
N ASP A 10 8.73 14.22 -0.37
CA ASP A 10 8.67 14.95 -1.61
C ASP A 10 7.49 14.40 -2.45
N ASP A 11 6.74 15.30 -3.13
CA ASP A 11 5.53 15.13 -3.98
C ASP A 11 5.59 14.01 -5.07
N ASN A 12 6.68 13.26 -5.12
CA ASN A 12 6.99 12.24 -6.12
C ASN A 12 7.74 11.04 -5.51
N THR A 13 7.66 10.82 -4.20
CA THR A 13 8.24 9.62 -3.59
C THR A 13 7.40 8.42 -4.00
N PRO A 14 7.98 7.39 -4.66
CA PRO A 14 7.22 6.18 -4.98
C PRO A 14 6.55 5.63 -3.72
N CYS A 15 5.26 5.29 -3.83
CA CYS A 15 4.50 4.71 -2.72
C CYS A 15 3.94 3.34 -3.07
N PRO A 16 4.78 2.29 -3.05
CA PRO A 16 4.35 0.98 -3.54
C PRO A 16 3.20 0.38 -2.71
N GLY A 17 3.06 0.75 -1.43
CA GLY A 17 2.03 0.21 -0.54
C GLY A 17 0.72 1.01 -0.48
N ASP A 18 0.63 2.17 -1.14
CA ASP A 18 -0.57 3.03 -1.14
C ASP A 18 -1.44 2.69 -2.36
N VAL A 19 -2.36 1.75 -2.17
CA VAL A 19 -3.18 1.19 -3.26
C VAL A 19 -4.45 2.01 -3.51
N ASN A 20 -4.81 2.90 -2.58
CA ASN A 20 -5.97 3.79 -2.72
C ASN A 20 -5.59 5.22 -3.10
N GLY A 21 -4.30 5.56 -3.06
CA GLY A 21 -3.75 6.84 -3.48
C GLY A 21 -4.00 7.98 -2.49
N ASP A 22 -4.12 7.69 -1.19
CA ASP A 22 -4.37 8.70 -0.15
C ASP A 22 -3.10 9.28 0.50
N GLY A 23 -1.92 8.84 0.05
CA GLY A 23 -0.62 9.33 0.51
C GLY A 23 -0.14 8.69 1.81
N LEU A 24 -0.84 7.67 2.33
CA LEU A 24 -0.49 6.98 3.56
C LEU A 24 -0.75 5.47 3.47
N VAL A 25 0.31 4.66 3.55
CA VAL A 25 0.18 3.21 3.69
C VAL A 25 -0.39 2.88 5.07
N SER A 26 -1.68 2.54 5.12
CA SER A 26 -2.46 2.39 6.35
C SER A 26 -3.25 1.08 6.39
N THR A 27 -4.08 0.94 7.41
CA THR A 27 -5.06 -0.15 7.48
C THR A 27 -6.06 -0.10 6.32
N THR A 28 -6.30 1.08 5.73
CA THR A 28 -7.21 1.21 4.58
C THR A 28 -6.68 0.42 3.39
N ASP A 29 -5.40 0.56 3.04
CA ASP A 29 -4.75 -0.22 1.97
C ASP A 29 -4.80 -1.73 2.21
N ILE A 30 -4.57 -2.13 3.46
CA ILE A 30 -4.70 -3.53 3.87
C ILE A 30 -6.12 -4.04 3.65
N LEU A 31 -7.14 -3.26 4.04
CA LEU A 31 -8.53 -3.65 3.86
C LEU A 31 -8.94 -3.68 2.39
N ASP A 32 -8.38 -2.79 1.56
CA ASP A 32 -8.62 -2.76 0.13
C ASP A 32 -8.06 -4.03 -0.55
N VAL A 33 -6.82 -4.42 -0.25
CA VAL A 33 -6.25 -5.69 -0.75
C VAL A 33 -7.00 -6.92 -0.22
N LEU A 34 -7.41 -6.92 1.05
CA LEU A 34 -8.24 -8.01 1.59
C LEU A 34 -9.62 -8.07 0.93
N GLY A 35 -10.14 -6.95 0.41
CA GLY A 35 -11.36 -6.90 -0.38
C GLY A 35 -11.24 -7.63 -1.73
N TYR A 36 -10.03 -7.71 -2.28
CA TYR A 36 -9.71 -8.39 -3.55
C TYR A 36 -9.06 -9.76 -3.37
N TYR A 37 -8.88 -10.23 -2.13
CA TYR A 37 -8.21 -11.50 -1.84
C TYR A 37 -8.85 -12.69 -2.59
N GLY A 38 -8.02 -13.45 -3.29
CA GLY A 38 -8.45 -14.57 -4.13
C GLY A 38 -8.87 -14.18 -5.54
N CYS A 39 -8.71 -12.91 -5.94
CA CYS A 39 -8.79 -12.51 -7.35
C CYS A 39 -7.75 -13.27 -8.18
N LEU A 40 -8.12 -13.73 -9.39
CA LEU A 40 -7.29 -14.57 -10.26
C LEU A 40 -7.04 -13.95 -11.66
N SER A 41 -7.58 -12.76 -11.92
CA SER A 41 -7.48 -12.05 -13.20
C SER A 41 -8.02 -10.63 -13.07
N ASP A 42 -7.41 -9.68 -13.78
CA ASP A 42 -7.85 -8.27 -13.83
C ASP A 42 -7.98 -7.63 -12.43
N CYS A 43 -7.05 -7.95 -11.53
CA CYS A 43 -7.07 -7.52 -10.13
C CYS A 43 -6.62 -6.07 -9.91
N GLY A 44 -6.15 -5.38 -10.94
CA GLY A 44 -5.70 -3.99 -10.87
C GLY A 44 -4.54 -3.80 -9.89
N ASP A 45 -4.55 -2.66 -9.20
CA ASP A 45 -3.47 -2.25 -8.28
C ASP A 45 -3.39 -3.10 -7.00
N TYR A 46 -4.32 -4.05 -6.80
CA TYR A 46 -4.36 -4.94 -5.64
C TYR A 46 -3.47 -6.19 -5.79
N ASP A 47 -3.05 -6.55 -7.02
CA ASP A 47 -2.00 -7.54 -7.30
C ASP A 47 -0.64 -6.83 -7.30
N THR A 48 -0.21 -6.45 -6.09
CA THR A 48 1.03 -5.70 -5.86
C THR A 48 2.30 -6.48 -6.20
N THR A 49 2.22 -7.80 -6.32
CA THR A 49 3.35 -8.65 -6.71
C THR A 49 3.39 -8.97 -8.21
N GLU A 50 2.37 -8.55 -8.96
CA GLU A 50 2.20 -8.79 -10.40
C GLU A 50 2.27 -10.30 -10.77
N ASP A 51 1.78 -11.18 -9.89
CA ASP A 51 1.81 -12.64 -10.11
C ASP A 51 0.51 -13.20 -10.72
N GLY A 52 -0.47 -12.32 -10.93
CA GLY A 52 -1.79 -12.61 -11.47
C GLY A 52 -2.84 -12.99 -10.43
N VAL A 53 -2.49 -13.00 -9.13
CA VAL A 53 -3.36 -13.39 -8.03
C VAL A 53 -3.23 -12.43 -6.87
N VAL A 54 -4.34 -12.00 -6.27
CA VAL A 54 -4.28 -11.29 -4.98
C VAL A 54 -4.27 -12.29 -3.84
N GLY A 55 -3.15 -12.39 -3.13
CA GLY A 55 -2.95 -13.37 -2.07
C GLY A 55 -2.19 -12.84 -0.86
N ALA A 56 -1.71 -13.77 -0.05
CA ALA A 56 -0.86 -13.45 1.10
C ALA A 56 0.43 -12.69 0.72
N PRO A 57 1.10 -12.96 -0.43
CA PRO A 57 2.24 -12.16 -0.85
C PRO A 57 1.94 -10.66 -0.99
N ASP A 58 0.78 -10.29 -1.54
CA ASP A 58 0.38 -8.88 -1.71
C ASP A 58 0.12 -8.19 -0.38
N LEU A 59 -0.54 -8.90 0.55
CA LEU A 59 -0.70 -8.41 1.91
C LEU A 59 0.65 -8.18 2.60
N LEU A 60 1.60 -9.08 2.43
CA LEU A 60 2.95 -8.94 3.00
C LEU A 60 3.73 -7.79 2.34
N PHE A 61 3.50 -7.54 1.05
CA PHE A 61 4.08 -6.41 0.34
C PHE A 61 3.64 -5.08 0.96
N ILE A 62 2.33 -4.87 1.15
CA ILE A 62 1.80 -3.66 1.82
C ILE A 62 2.32 -3.52 3.24
N LEU A 63 2.33 -4.62 4.02
CA LEU A 63 2.85 -4.61 5.38
C LEU A 63 4.33 -4.23 5.47
N GLY A 64 5.11 -4.43 4.40
CA GLY A 64 6.49 -3.96 4.30
C GLY A 64 6.63 -2.44 4.30
N TYR A 65 5.59 -1.72 3.90
CA TYR A 65 5.54 -0.26 3.81
C TYR A 65 4.60 0.40 4.84
N TYR A 66 3.99 -0.39 5.74
CA TYR A 66 2.98 0.12 6.67
C TYR A 66 3.47 1.31 7.51
N GLY A 67 2.68 2.39 7.50
CA GLY A 67 2.97 3.65 8.18
C GLY A 67 3.83 4.63 7.39
N GLN A 68 4.21 4.29 6.15
CA GLN A 68 4.89 5.22 5.25
C GLN A 68 3.91 6.31 4.79
N ILE A 69 4.34 7.56 4.93
CA ILE A 69 3.70 8.73 4.29
C ILE A 69 4.48 8.98 3.01
N CYS A 70 3.78 9.31 1.93
CA CYS A 70 4.37 9.39 0.59
C CYS A 70 3.69 10.42 -0.33
N GLU A 71 3.13 11.48 0.26
CA GLU A 71 2.66 12.66 -0.48
C GLU A 71 3.77 13.29 -1.32
#